data_AF-A0A1I5NWD9-F1
#
_entry.id   AF-A0A1I5NWD9-F1
#
_cell.length_a   1.000
_cell.length_b   1.000
_cell.length_c   1.000
_cell.angle_alpha   90.00
_cell.angle_beta   90.00
_cell.angle_gamma   90.00
#
_symmetry.space_group_name_H-M   'P 1'
#
loop_
_entity.id
_entity.type
_entity.pdbx_description
1 polymer ?
#
loop_
_entity_poly.entity_id
_entity_poly.type
_entity_poly.pdbx_seq_one_letter_code
_entity_poly.pdbx_strand_id
1 'polypeptide(L)'
;MDRQQLRQQVLEELQHIAPELEPDTLRSDRRLRDEVDLDSMDWLRFLGALHRRLGVNIPEADYHRLDSLDALIAYLEQRLAPSSP
;
A
#
# COMPACT_ATOMS: atom_id res chain seq x y z
N MET A 1 -15.58 0.14 3.66
CA MET A 1 -14.27 0.64 4.10
C MET A 1 -13.98 1.84 3.24
N ASP A 2 -13.82 3.01 3.84
CA ASP A 2 -13.65 4.26 3.09
C ASP A 2 -12.17 4.47 2.70
N ARG A 3 -11.93 5.20 1.61
CA ARG A 3 -10.58 5.48 1.09
C ARG A 3 -9.62 6.03 2.16
N GLN A 4 -10.13 6.89 3.04
CA GLN A 4 -9.33 7.47 4.12
C GLN A 4 -8.88 6.43 5.14
N GLN A 5 -9.76 5.49 5.51
CA GLN A 5 -9.43 4.41 6.43
C GLN A 5 -8.39 3.48 5.82
N LEU A 6 -8.55 3.15 4.53
CA LEU A 6 -7.59 2.34 3.79
C LEU A 6 -6.22 3.02 3.70
N ARG A 7 -6.20 4.33 3.41
CA ARG A 7 -4.96 5.12 3.42
C ARG A 7 -4.29 5.06 4.78
N GLN A 8 -5.03 5.25 5.87
CA GLN A 8 -4.46 5.17 7.23
C GLN A 8 -3.84 3.82 7.51
N GLN A 9 -4.53 2.71 7.20
CA GLN A 9 -3.98 1.38 7.41
C GLN A 9 -2.72 1.13 6.57
N VAL A 10 -2.70 1.60 5.33
CA VAL A 10 -1.52 1.54 4.47
C VAL A 10 -0.34 2.30 5.08
N LEU A 11 -0.57 3.51 5.59
CA LEU A 11 0.48 4.32 6.21
C LEU A 11 0.98 3.71 7.52
N GLU A 12 0.11 3.11 8.33
CA GLU A 12 0.52 2.38 9.54
C GLU A 12 1.42 1.18 9.18
N GLU A 13 1.08 0.41 8.15
CA GLU A 13 1.95 -0.69 7.70
C GLU A 13 3.28 -0.21 7.12
N LEU A 14 3.29 0.95 6.46
CA LEU A 14 4.53 1.58 6.02
C LEU A 14 5.39 1.99 7.23
N GLN A 15 4.81 2.61 8.25
CA GLN A 15 5.52 3.01 9.46
C GLN A 15 6.07 1.84 10.29
N HIS A 16 5.46 0.65 10.20
CA HIS A 16 6.04 -0.55 10.80
C HIS A 16 7.38 -0.96 10.17
N ILE A 17 7.61 -0.59 8.91
CA ILE A 17 8.79 -0.99 8.14
C ILE A 17 9.79 0.16 8.09
N ALA A 18 9.30 1.37 7.81
CA ALA A 18 10.05 2.62 7.80
C ALA A 18 9.48 3.55 8.89
N PRO A 19 9.86 3.38 10.17
CA PRO A 19 9.35 4.20 11.27
C PRO A 19 9.75 5.67 11.18
N GLU A 20 10.85 5.98 10.48
CA GLU A 20 11.23 7.35 10.14
C GLU A 20 10.32 8.04 9.11
N LEU A 21 9.39 7.31 8.48
CA LEU A 21 8.50 7.87 7.46
C LEU A 21 7.53 8.90 8.04
N GLU A 22 7.52 10.09 7.45
CA GLU A 22 6.52 11.14 7.69
C GLU A 22 5.35 11.05 6.68
N PRO A 23 4.16 10.57 7.09
CA PRO A 23 3.04 10.37 6.18
C PRO A 23 2.44 11.68 5.63
N ASP A 24 2.61 12.79 6.34
CA ASP A 24 2.14 14.12 5.94
C ASP A 24 2.98 14.74 4.81
N THR A 25 4.25 14.34 4.69
CA THR A 25 5.15 14.83 3.63
C THR A 25 5.11 13.95 2.38
N LEU A 26 4.54 12.74 2.51
CA LEU A 26 4.50 11.74 1.45
C LEU A 26 3.60 12.15 0.28
N ARG A 27 4.21 12.22 -0.91
CA ARG A 27 3.52 12.54 -2.15
C ARG A 27 2.84 11.32 -2.76
N SER A 28 1.52 11.41 -2.91
CA SER A 28 0.71 10.26 -3.36
C SER A 28 0.79 9.99 -4.87
N ASP A 29 1.26 10.97 -5.63
CA ASP A 29 1.48 10.94 -7.08
C ASP A 29 2.86 10.39 -7.46
N ARG A 30 3.76 10.22 -6.50
CA ARG A 30 5.13 9.77 -6.71
C ARG A 30 5.31 8.29 -6.44
N ARG A 31 6.48 7.79 -6.85
CA ARG A 31 6.92 6.43 -6.57
C ARG A 31 6.99 6.23 -5.06
N LEU A 32 6.10 5.39 -4.55
CA LEU A 32 5.98 5.14 -3.12
C LEU A 32 7.30 4.61 -2.58
N ARG A 33 7.88 3.59 -3.24
CA ARG A 33 9.14 2.95 -2.80
C ARG A 33 10.29 3.94 -2.62
N ASP A 34 10.40 4.91 -3.54
CA ASP A 34 11.46 5.92 -3.50
C ASP A 34 11.19 6.96 -2.38
N GLU A 35 9.94 7.34 -2.15
CA GLU A 35 9.57 8.31 -1.11
C GLU A 35 9.67 7.71 0.30
N VAL A 36 9.48 6.40 0.44
CA VAL A 36 9.58 5.69 1.73
C VAL A 36 10.93 4.97 1.93
N ASP A 37 11.87 5.16 1.00
CA ASP A 37 13.19 4.51 0.96
C ASP A 37 13.15 2.99 1.22
N LEU A 38 12.16 2.31 0.62
CA LEU A 38 11.99 0.87 0.79
C LEU A 38 12.79 0.09 -0.25
N ASP A 39 13.56 -0.88 0.25
CA ASP A 39 14.22 -1.86 -0.59
C ASP A 39 13.22 -2.92 -1.14
N SER A 40 13.72 -3.82 -2.00
CA SER A 40 12.89 -4.87 -2.59
C SER A 40 12.35 -5.89 -1.56
N MET A 41 13.08 -6.14 -0.47
CA MET A 41 12.68 -7.10 0.56
C MET A 41 11.61 -6.48 1.46
N ASP A 42 11.79 -5.24 1.87
CA ASP A 42 10.85 -4.49 2.68
C ASP A 42 9.55 -4.21 1.94
N TRP A 43 9.62 -3.95 0.64
CA TRP A 43 8.43 -3.90 -0.20
C TRP A 43 7.61 -5.19 -0.17
N LEU A 44 8.25 -6.36 -0.23
CA LEU A 44 7.54 -7.64 -0.15
C LEU A 44 6.96 -7.89 1.25
N ARG A 45 7.68 -7.49 2.30
CA ARG A 45 7.18 -7.56 3.69
C ARG A 45 5.94 -6.69 3.86
N PHE A 46 5.96 -5.48 3.29
CA PHE A 46 4.85 -4.54 3.27
C PHE A 46 3.61 -5.13 2.59
N LEU A 47 3.75 -5.64 1.37
CA LEU A 47 2.64 -6.28 0.65
C LEU A 47 2.10 -7.51 1.40
N GLY A 48 2.98 -8.30 2.02
CA GLY A 48 2.59 -9.43 2.87
C GLY A 48 1.86 -9.00 4.16
N ALA A 49 2.20 -7.85 4.73
CA ALA A 49 1.50 -7.27 5.88
C ALA A 49 0.10 -6.79 5.47
N LEU A 50 0.00 -6.05 4.35
CA LEU A 50 -1.29 -5.64 3.78
C LEU A 50 -2.20 -6.83 3.47
N HIS A 51 -1.67 -7.90 2.86
CA HIS A 51 -2.43 -9.12 2.60
C HIS A 51 -2.99 -9.72 3.89
N ARG A 52 -2.17 -9.84 4.94
CA ARG A 52 -2.61 -10.40 6.23
C ARG A 52 -3.63 -9.51 6.94
N ARG A 53 -3.48 -8.19 6.85
CA ARG A 53 -4.33 -7.21 7.53
C ARG A 53 -5.67 -7.01 6.84
N LEU A 54 -5.67 -6.92 5.51
CA LEU A 54 -6.85 -6.62 4.69
C LEU A 54 -7.49 -7.87 4.08
N GLY A 55 -6.81 -9.01 4.07
CA GLY A 55 -7.24 -10.23 3.38
C GLY A 55 -7.16 -10.13 1.85
N VAL A 56 -6.36 -9.19 1.32
CA VAL A 56 -6.24 -8.94 -0.12
C VAL A 56 -5.08 -9.71 -0.75
N ASN A 57 -5.35 -10.47 -1.81
CA ASN A 57 -4.27 -11.13 -2.54
C ASN A 57 -3.65 -10.17 -3.57
N ILE A 58 -2.33 -10.01 -3.52
CA ILE A 58 -1.56 -9.14 -4.40
C ILE A 58 -0.54 -10.02 -5.15
N PRO A 59 -0.87 -10.49 -6.37
CA PRO A 59 0.06 -11.30 -7.15
C PRO A 59 1.25 -10.46 -7.61
N GLU A 60 2.42 -11.09 -7.73
CA GLU A 60 3.66 -10.44 -8.19
C GLU A 60 3.51 -9.78 -9.57
N ALA A 61 2.68 -10.38 -10.43
CA ALA A 61 2.35 -9.83 -11.74
C ALA A 61 1.75 -8.42 -11.65
N ASP A 62 1.05 -8.07 -10.57
CA ASP A 62 0.43 -6.76 -10.38
C ASP A 62 1.36 -5.72 -9.72
N TYR A 63 2.59 -6.09 -9.31
CA TYR A 63 3.48 -5.17 -8.58
C TYR A 63 3.82 -3.90 -9.36
N HIS A 64 3.88 -3.98 -10.69
CA HIS A 64 4.11 -2.83 -11.57
C HIS A 64 2.98 -1.79 -11.50
N ARG A 65 1.79 -2.17 -11.02
CA ARG A 65 0.62 -1.28 -10.85
C ARG A 65 0.65 -0.54 -9.51
N LEU A 66 1.55 -0.93 -8.60
CA LEU A 66 1.65 -0.41 -7.24
C LEU A 66 2.82 0.59 -7.12
N ASP A 67 3.02 1.42 -8.14
CA ASP A 67 4.16 2.34 -8.19
C ASP A 67 3.96 3.51 -7.22
N SER A 68 2.73 4.02 -7.06
CA SER A 68 2.42 5.16 -6.17
C SER A 68 1.42 4.80 -5.08
N LEU A 69 1.33 5.66 -4.04
CA LEU A 69 0.35 5.47 -2.97
C LEU A 69 -1.08 5.50 -3.51
N ASP A 70 -1.40 6.42 -4.42
CA ASP A 70 -2.74 6.49 -5.01
C ASP A 70 -3.06 5.24 -5.83
N ALA A 71 -2.09 4.72 -6.58
CA ALA A 71 -2.27 3.50 -7.36
C ALA A 71 -2.46 2.28 -6.45
N LEU A 72 -1.70 2.19 -5.36
CA LEU A 72 -1.86 1.15 -4.34
C LEU A 72 -3.25 1.22 -3.69
N ILE A 73 -3.68 2.40 -3.24
CA ILE A 73 -4.99 2.59 -2.62
C ILE A 73 -6.10 2.22 -3.61
N ALA A 74 -6.06 2.74 -4.85
CA ALA A 74 -7.06 2.44 -5.85
C ALA A 74 -7.12 0.94 -6.19
N TYR A 75 -5.97 0.27 -6.24
CA TYR A 75 -5.89 -1.17 -6.43
C TYR A 75 -6.53 -1.95 -5.28
N LEU A 76 -6.22 -1.56 -4.03
CA LEU A 76 -6.80 -2.15 -2.83
C LEU A 76 -8.30 -1.91 -2.73
N GLU A 77 -8.79 -0.71 -3.09
CA GLU A 77 -10.23 -0.41 -3.17
C GLU A 77 -10.93 -1.35 -4.15
N GLN A 78 -10.37 -1.60 -5.32
CA GLN A 78 -10.95 -2.54 -6.30
C GLN A 78 -10.98 -3.99 -5.80
N ARG A 79 -9.97 -4.41 -5.02
CA ARG A 79 -9.88 -5.76 -4.45
C ARG A 79 -10.80 -5.95 -3.23
N LEU A 80 -11.00 -4.90 -2.44
CA LEU A 80 -11.83 -4.88 -1.25
C LEU A 80 -13.28 -4.51 -1.54
N ALA A 81 -13.54 -3.89 -2.68
CA ALA A 81 -14.90 -3.67 -3.15
C ALA A 81 -15.60 -5.04 -3.14
N PRO A 82 -16.78 -5.15 -2.50
CA PRO A 82 -17.56 -6.36 -2.63
C PRO A 82 -17.77 -6.55 -4.12
N SER A 83 -17.32 -7.69 -4.65
CA SER A 83 -17.72 -8.14 -5.98
C SER A 83 -19.24 -8.16 -5.95
N SER A 84 -19.88 -7.07 -6.36
CA SER A 84 -21.33 -7.05 -6.48
C SER A 84 -21.70 -8.05 -7.58
N PRO A 85 -22.74 -8.86 -7.34
CA PRO A 85 -23.04 -10.09 -8.05
C PRO A 85 -23.34 -9.91 -9.55
#